data_AF-A0A6A8GNK6-F1
#
_entry.id   AF-A0A6A8GNK6-F1
#
_cell.length_a   1.000
_cell.length_b   1.000
_cell.length_c   1.000
_cell.angle_alpha   90.00
_cell.angle_beta   90.00
_cell.angle_gamma   90.00
#
_symmetry.space_group_name_H-M   'P 1'
#
loop_
_entity.id
_entity.type
_entity.pdbx_description
1 polymer ?
#
loop_
_entity_poly.entity_id
_entity_poly.type
_entity_poly.pdbx_seq_one_letter_code
_entity_poly.pdbx_strand_id
1 'polypeptide(L)'
;MPNAYPVHPATRGKTASSTRNGDTNEGEIRLWQENGWWIARDVDTGVTTQGESREEALDNLDDAVAVHTGERGREPTDEELRALGINPANNTTGDQETPDVLD
;
A
#
# COMPACT_ATOMS: atom_id res chain seq x y z
N MET A 1 -4.76 7.69 44.37
CA MET A 1 -3.42 7.98 43.83
C MET A 1 -2.95 6.73 43.07
N PRO A 2 -2.34 6.89 41.87
CA PRO A 2 -2.53 5.98 40.74
C PRO A 2 -1.60 4.75 40.72
N ASN A 3 -2.09 3.71 40.02
CA ASN A 3 -1.47 2.41 39.79
C ASN A 3 -0.15 2.54 39.02
N ALA A 4 0.94 2.03 39.60
CA ALA A 4 2.26 2.04 38.98
C ALA A 4 2.38 0.83 38.03
N TYR A 5 2.34 1.07 36.72
CA TYR A 5 2.74 0.07 35.73
C TYR A 5 4.25 -0.17 35.84
N PRO A 6 4.73 -1.43 35.85
CA PRO A 6 6.15 -1.70 35.78
C PRO A 6 6.68 -1.33 34.38
N VAL A 7 7.75 -0.53 34.36
CA VAL A 7 8.52 -0.22 33.16
C VAL A 7 9.22 -1.48 32.65
N HIS A 8 8.83 -2.00 31.49
CA HIS A 8 9.60 -3.02 30.79
C HIS A 8 10.88 -2.37 30.22
N PRO A 9 12.07 -3.01 30.36
CA PRO A 9 13.26 -2.52 29.68
C PRO A 9 13.06 -2.62 28.17
N ALA A 10 13.23 -1.49 27.48
CA ALA A 10 13.20 -1.43 26.02
C ALA A 10 14.19 -2.45 25.45
N THR A 11 13.66 -3.48 24.79
CA THR A 11 14.48 -4.34 23.95
C THR A 11 14.92 -3.46 22.78
N ARG A 12 16.20 -3.04 22.77
CA ARG A 12 16.83 -2.46 21.58
C ARG A 12 16.71 -3.52 20.49
N GLY A 13 15.70 -3.39 19.64
CA GLY A 13 15.63 -4.12 18.38
C GLY A 13 16.91 -3.81 17.64
N LYS A 14 17.70 -4.85 17.32
CA LYS A 14 18.79 -4.72 16.36
C LYS A 14 18.15 -4.30 15.05
N THR A 15 18.24 -3.02 14.69
CA THR A 15 18.10 -2.63 13.30
C THR A 15 19.31 -3.20 12.58
N ALA A 16 19.11 -4.29 11.85
CA ALA A 16 20.09 -4.74 10.88
C ALA A 16 20.04 -3.76 9.69
N SER A 17 20.71 -2.62 9.81
CA SER A 17 20.97 -1.77 8.64
C SER A 17 22.17 -2.38 7.91
N SER A 18 21.88 -3.21 6.90
CA SER A 18 22.91 -3.64 5.97
C SER A 18 23.03 -2.55 4.90
N THR A 19 24.04 -1.71 5.01
CA THR A 19 24.53 -0.94 3.86
C THR A 19 25.26 -1.91 2.94
N ARG A 20 24.50 -2.63 2.10
CA ARG A 20 25.05 -3.46 1.03
C ARG A 20 25.11 -2.62 -0.25
N ASN A 21 26.32 -2.55 -0.79
CA ASN A 21 26.67 -1.92 -2.05
C ASN A 21 25.63 -2.18 -3.16
N GLY A 22 25.22 -1.12 -3.87
CA GLY A 22 25.15 -1.07 -5.33
C GLY A 22 24.11 -1.90 -6.10
N ASP A 23 23.45 -2.87 -5.48
CA ASP A 23 22.44 -3.69 -6.16
C ASP A 23 21.09 -3.38 -5.53
N THR A 24 20.18 -2.77 -6.29
CA THR A 24 18.77 -2.71 -5.91
C THR A 24 18.33 -4.13 -5.60
N ASN A 25 17.89 -4.40 -4.37
CA ASN A 25 17.37 -5.73 -4.05
C ASN A 25 16.07 -5.87 -4.83
N GLU A 26 16.07 -6.67 -5.90
CA GLU A 26 14.84 -7.02 -6.62
C GLU A 26 13.84 -7.60 -5.61
N GLY A 27 12.62 -7.05 -5.57
CA GLY A 27 11.59 -7.38 -4.59
C GLY A 27 11.79 -6.73 -3.20
N GLU A 28 12.43 -5.57 -3.10
CA GLU A 28 12.50 -4.83 -1.83
C GLU A 28 11.09 -4.44 -1.37
N ILE A 29 10.70 -4.94 -0.20
CA ILE A 29 9.46 -4.54 0.48
C ILE A 29 9.80 -3.69 1.70
N ARG A 30 9.21 -2.50 1.78
CA ARG A 30 9.23 -1.64 2.97
C ARG A 30 7.97 -1.89 3.79
N LEU A 31 8.18 -2.24 5.06
CA LEU A 31 7.10 -2.56 5.99
C LEU A 31 7.24 -1.71 7.25
N TRP A 32 6.18 -0.98 7.61
CA TRP A 32 6.15 -0.18 8.83
C TRP A 32 4.74 -0.16 9.44
N GLN A 33 4.62 0.38 10.65
CA GLN A 33 3.34 0.64 11.29
C GLN A 33 3.09 2.13 11.41
N GLU A 34 1.85 2.53 11.17
CA GLU A 34 1.38 3.89 11.36
C GLU A 34 -0.07 3.86 11.85
N ASN A 35 -0.39 4.64 12.88
CA ASN A 35 -1.75 4.76 13.43
C ASN A 35 -2.43 3.42 13.79
N GLY A 36 -1.65 2.40 14.18
CA GLY A 36 -2.15 1.08 14.54
C GLY A 36 -2.39 0.13 13.35
N TRP A 37 -2.04 0.55 12.13
CA TRP A 37 -2.13 -0.26 10.91
C TRP A 37 -0.74 -0.67 10.43
N TRP A 38 -0.66 -1.82 9.78
CA TRP A 38 0.53 -2.24 9.04
C TRP A 38 0.46 -1.70 7.62
N ILE A 39 1.56 -1.16 7.12
CA ILE A 39 1.70 -0.63 5.77
C ILE A 39 2.85 -1.36 5.09
N ALA A 40 2.55 -1.99 3.95
CA ALA A 40 3.51 -2.72 3.14
C ALA A 40 3.64 -2.02 1.77
N ARG A 41 4.87 -1.80 1.31
CA ARG A 41 5.16 -1.15 0.03
C ARG A 41 6.20 -1.94 -0.73
N ASP A 42 5.84 -2.38 -1.92
CA ASP A 42 6.80 -2.87 -2.90
C ASP A 42 7.54 -1.69 -3.53
N VAL A 43 8.87 -1.70 -3.49
CA VAL A 43 9.70 -0.58 -3.94
C VAL A 43 9.80 -0.52 -5.46
N ASP A 44 9.77 -1.68 -6.12
CA ASP A 44 9.97 -1.78 -7.56
C ASP A 44 8.74 -1.29 -8.35
N THR A 45 7.54 -1.70 -7.93
CA THR A 45 6.25 -1.29 -8.51
C THR A 45 5.68 -0.02 -7.87
N GLY A 46 6.11 0.30 -6.65
CA GLY A 46 5.55 1.39 -5.86
C GLY A 46 4.17 1.08 -5.24
N VAL A 47 3.61 -0.11 -5.47
CA VAL A 47 2.33 -0.55 -4.90
C VAL A 47 2.42 -0.52 -3.37
N THR A 48 1.40 0.06 -2.74
CA THR A 48 1.32 0.17 -1.28
C THR A 48 -0.03 -0.33 -0.81
N THR A 49 -0.03 -1.20 0.18
CA THR A 49 -1.22 -1.79 0.80
C THR A 49 -1.15 -1.67 2.32
N GLN A 50 -2.29 -1.90 2.96
CA GLN A 50 -2.43 -1.79 4.40
C GLN A 50 -3.22 -2.98 4.95
N GLY A 51 -3.07 -3.26 6.24
CA GLY A 51 -3.82 -4.30 6.96
C GLY A 51 -3.80 -4.07 8.47
N GLU A 52 -4.79 -4.61 9.18
CA GLU A 52 -4.83 -4.57 10.65
C GLU A 52 -3.71 -5.41 11.25
N SER A 53 -3.25 -6.41 10.49
CA SER A 53 -2.12 -7.27 10.83
C SER A 53 -1.01 -7.17 9.79
N ARG A 54 0.20 -7.60 10.19
CA ARG A 54 1.37 -7.67 9.32
C ARG A 54 1.13 -8.61 8.13
N GLU A 55 0.50 -9.75 8.41
CA GLU A 55 0.21 -10.79 7.43
C GLU A 55 -0.79 -10.27 6.40
N GLU A 56 -1.89 -9.68 6.87
CA GLU A 56 -2.90 -9.07 5.99
C GLU A 56 -2.32 -7.97 5.09
N ALA A 57 -1.45 -7.11 5.61
CA ALA A 57 -0.82 -6.08 4.78
C ALA A 57 0.06 -6.68 3.66
N LEU A 58 0.76 -7.78 3.95
CA LEU A 58 1.60 -8.48 2.97
C LEU A 58 0.78 -9.30 1.97
N ASP A 59 -0.25 -10.01 2.42
CA ASP A 59 -1.15 -10.76 1.54
C ASP A 59 -1.86 -9.81 0.56
N ASN A 60 -2.32 -8.66 1.07
CA ASN A 60 -2.89 -7.60 0.22
C ASN A 60 -1.86 -7.07 -0.78
N LEU A 61 -0.59 -6.96 -0.38
CA LEU A 61 0.49 -6.49 -1.26
C LEU A 61 0.72 -7.47 -2.41
N ASP A 62 0.82 -8.77 -2.13
CA ASP A 62 1.05 -9.79 -3.15
C ASP A 62 -0.08 -9.80 -4.19
N ASP A 63 -1.34 -9.71 -3.75
CA ASP A 63 -2.48 -9.62 -4.65
C ASP A 63 -2.47 -8.34 -5.49
N ALA A 64 -2.17 -7.20 -4.87
CA ALA A 64 -2.14 -5.91 -5.57
C ALA A 64 -0.98 -5.81 -6.58
N VAL A 65 0.21 -6.35 -6.25
CA VAL A 65 1.35 -6.43 -7.17
C VAL A 65 1.04 -7.35 -8.34
N ALA A 66 0.40 -8.50 -8.11
CA ALA A 66 -0.01 -9.40 -9.17
C ALA A 66 -1.05 -8.74 -10.10
N VAL A 67 -1.96 -7.93 -9.56
CA VAL A 67 -2.88 -7.12 -10.38
C VAL A 67 -2.15 -6.05 -11.18
N HIS A 68 -1.20 -5.34 -10.56
CA HIS A 68 -0.44 -4.26 -11.19
C HIS A 68 0.43 -4.74 -12.36
N THR A 69 1.07 -5.89 -12.19
CA THR A 69 1.93 -6.53 -13.21
C THR A 69 1.13 -7.24 -14.31
N GLY A 70 -0.19 -7.34 -14.16
CA GLY A 70 -1.07 -8.05 -15.09
C GLY A 70 -1.00 -9.57 -14.96
N GLU A 71 -0.33 -10.09 -13.93
CA GLU A 71 -0.31 -11.52 -13.60
C GLU A 71 -1.65 -12.02 -13.05
N ARG A 72 -2.45 -11.11 -12.48
CA ARG A 72 -3.77 -11.41 -11.91
C ARG A 72 -4.80 -10.37 -12.33
N GLY A 73 -6.05 -10.80 -12.48
CA GLY A 73 -7.14 -9.92 -12.89
C GLY A 73 -7.12 -9.59 -14.39
N ARG A 74 -8.05 -8.74 -14.80
CA ARG A 74 -8.12 -8.18 -16.16
C ARG A 74 -8.77 -6.80 -16.08
N GLU A 75 -8.50 -5.98 -17.09
CA GLU A 75 -9.23 -4.74 -17.26
C GLU A 75 -10.73 -5.03 -17.47
N PRO A 76 -11.63 -4.31 -16.78
CA PRO A 76 -13.05 -4.33 -17.09
C PRO A 76 -13.29 -3.90 -18.53
N THR A 77 -14.24 -4.52 -19.22
CA THR A 77 -14.62 -4.08 -20.56
C THR A 77 -15.53 -2.85 -20.49
N ASP A 78 -15.52 -2.02 -21.53
CA ASP A 78 -16.42 -0.86 -21.64
C ASP A 78 -17.90 -1.23 -21.51
N GLU A 79 -18.29 -2.43 -21.94
CA GLU A 79 -19.66 -2.93 -21.78
C GLU A 79 -20.01 -3.21 -20.31
N GLU A 80 -19.10 -3.86 -19.57
CA GLU A 80 -19.28 -4.13 -18.15
C GLU A 80 -19.33 -2.83 -17.33
N LEU A 81 -18.46 -1.87 -17.64
CA LEU A 81 -18.49 -0.54 -17.02
C LEU A 81 -19.84 0.15 -17.29
N ARG A 82 -20.30 0.15 -18.55
CA ARG A 82 -21.60 0.76 -18.92
C ARG A 82 -22.78 0.06 -18.26
N ALA A 83 -22.73 -1.26 -18.07
CA ALA A 83 -23.74 -2.01 -17.34
C ALA A 83 -23.85 -1.60 -15.87
N LEU A 84 -22.73 -1.16 -15.26
CA LEU A 84 -22.67 -0.60 -13.91
C LEU A 84 -23.00 0.90 -13.86
N GLY A 85 -23.38 1.52 -14.99
CA GLY A 85 -23.67 2.95 -15.09
C GLY A 85 -22.41 3.83 -15.17
N ILE A 86 -21.23 3.24 -15.36
CA ILE A 86 -19.95 3.94 -15.49
C ILE A 86 -19.68 4.12 -16.99
N ASN A 87 -19.64 5.36 -17.47
CA ASN A 87 -19.24 5.63 -18.86
C ASN A 87 -17.72 5.85 -18.94
N PRO A 88 -16.94 4.93 -19.54
CA PRO A 88 -15.49 5.07 -19.63
C PRO A 88 -15.07 6.33 -20.41
N ALA A 89 -15.88 6.78 -21.37
CA ALA A 89 -15.61 8.01 -22.13
C ALA A 89 -15.66 9.29 -21.28
N ASN A 90 -16.21 9.24 -20.06
CA ASN A 90 -16.20 10.36 -19.12
C ASN A 90 -14.90 10.43 -18.31
N ASN A 91 -14.05 9.40 -18.34
CA ASN A 91 -12.79 9.36 -17.62
C ASN A 91 -11.70 10.15 -18.37
N THR A 92 -11.98 11.44 -18.55
CA THR A 92 -11.09 12.41 -19.17
C THR A 92 -10.68 13.42 -18.10
N THR A 93 -9.43 13.86 -18.09
CA THR A 93 -9.05 15.07 -17.34
C THR A 93 -9.86 16.23 -17.90
N GLY A 94 -10.91 16.64 -17.18
CA GLY A 94 -11.82 17.70 -17.63
C GLY A 94 -11.26 19.08 -17.35
N ASP A 95 -11.77 20.09 -18.07
CA ASP A 95 -11.58 21.52 -17.76
C ASP A 95 -12.44 21.98 -16.56
N GLN A 96 -12.90 21.03 -15.74
CA GLN A 96 -13.73 21.31 -14.58
C GLN A 96 -12.86 21.94 -13.50
N GLU A 97 -13.41 22.95 -12.84
CA GLU A 97 -12.75 23.60 -11.72
C GLU A 97 -12.39 22.55 -10.66
N THR A 98 -11.15 22.62 -10.17
CA THR A 98 -10.66 21.75 -9.11
C THR A 98 -11.66 21.82 -7.94
N PRO A 99 -12.15 20.68 -7.42
CA PRO A 99 -13.08 20.70 -6.30
C PRO A 99 -12.50 21.46 -5.10
N ASP A 100 -13.31 22.27 -4.42
CA ASP A 100 -12.91 23.09 -3.25
C ASP A 100 -12.16 22.32 -2.14
N VAL A 101 -12.32 21.00 -2.09
CA VAL A 101 -11.62 20.13 -1.12
C VAL A 101 -10.13 19.94 -1.43
N LEU A 102 -9.69 20.34 -2.62
CA LEU A 102 -8.30 20.26 -3.10
C LEU A 102 -7.61 21.63 -3.19
N ASP A 103 -8.23 22.69 -2.67
CA ASP A 103 -7.63 24.03 -2.52
C ASP A 103 -6.63 24.12 -1.35
#